data_AF-A0AB37RN71-F1
#
_entry.id   AF-A0AB37RN71-F1
#
_cell.length_a   1.000
_cell.length_b   1.000
_cell.length_c   1.000
_cell.angle_alpha   90.00
_cell.angle_beta   90.00
_cell.angle_gamma   90.00
#
_symmetry.space_group_name_H-M   'P 1'
#
loop_
_entity.id
_entity.type
_entity.pdbx_description
1 polymer ?
#
loop_
_entity_poly.entity_id
_entity_poly.type
_entity_poly.pdbx_seq_one_letter_code
_entity_poly.pdbx_strand_id
1 'polypeptide(L)'
;MCLTLPSLELLLNRIRKAELQNLAELLLTQRMFETFSSKSKMVDYRAAIMKRAGNNKLVRAKLKRYLYSHVTTTATDTRNLLGVNVRFFNKIQNLGLICATYAEKNPFGSGEVKYFTYADIVKCYENAVFKAEKAHYDATHAKNQQRAKKAAETKFAQTKAIIDNLDIRVQKVKSAKLFKNALDSKLKFETEKYYERMPERMDWELPTLQDLQNAPVADQNRWVDNYIRHQLTNYDDIDIEGLVGVHQMYAADLRAKMTAKIRQVYPFYRMDTYVQNYLER
;
A
#
# COMPACT_ATOMS: atom_id res chain seq x y z
N MET A 1 10.45 -21.73 6.55
CA MET A 1 9.62 -21.31 5.39
C MET A 1 10.02 -22.18 4.20
N CYS A 2 9.07 -22.83 3.54
CA CYS A 2 9.32 -23.74 2.41
C CYS A 2 9.34 -22.95 1.09
N LEU A 3 10.29 -23.27 0.20
CA LEU A 3 10.30 -22.74 -1.17
C LEU A 3 9.00 -23.16 -1.86
N THR A 4 8.14 -22.19 -2.19
CA THR A 4 6.86 -22.46 -2.85
C THR A 4 7.03 -22.22 -4.35
N LEU A 5 7.21 -23.30 -5.10
CA LEU A 5 7.37 -23.24 -6.54
C LEU A 5 6.00 -23.21 -7.24
N PRO A 6 5.89 -22.56 -8.40
CA PRO A 6 4.67 -22.59 -9.19
C PRO A 6 4.26 -24.01 -9.63
N SER A 7 2.97 -24.19 -9.91
CA SER A 7 2.45 -25.44 -10.46
C SER A 7 3.04 -25.70 -11.86
N LEU A 8 3.12 -26.99 -12.23
CA LEU A 8 3.58 -27.37 -13.58
C LEU A 8 2.70 -26.76 -14.68
N GLU A 9 1.40 -26.61 -14.41
CA GLU A 9 0.46 -25.96 -15.31
C GLU A 9 0.79 -24.48 -15.54
N LEU A 10 1.06 -23.73 -14.45
CA LEU A 10 1.45 -22.33 -14.57
C LEU A 10 2.76 -22.18 -15.35
N LEU A 11 3.73 -23.06 -15.11
CA LEU A 11 5.01 -23.04 -15.83
C LEU A 11 4.85 -23.43 -17.30
N LEU A 12 4.01 -24.41 -17.61
CA LEU A 12 3.72 -24.81 -18.99
C LEU A 12 3.02 -23.70 -19.78
N ASN A 13 2.20 -22.88 -19.12
CA ASN A 13 1.57 -21.69 -19.72
C ASN A 13 2.59 -20.61 -20.10
N ARG A 14 3.78 -20.60 -19.50
CA ARG A 14 4.86 -19.65 -19.79
C ARG A 14 5.77 -20.07 -20.95
N ILE A 15 5.61 -21.30 -21.46
CA ILE A 15 6.40 -21.81 -22.58
C ILE A 15 5.87 -21.25 -23.92
N ARG A 16 6.80 -20.91 -24.82
CA ARG A 16 6.49 -20.43 -26.17
C ARG A 16 5.87 -21.53 -27.01
N LYS A 17 4.98 -21.18 -27.94
CA LYS A 17 4.25 -22.15 -28.78
C LYS A 17 5.17 -23.12 -29.53
N ALA A 18 6.31 -22.64 -30.04
CA ALA A 18 7.28 -23.47 -30.76
C ALA A 18 7.94 -24.53 -29.85
N GLU A 19 8.32 -24.15 -28.63
CA GLU A 19 8.90 -25.07 -27.63
C GLU A 19 7.88 -26.09 -27.13
N LEU A 20 6.60 -25.69 -27.08
CA LEU A 20 5.51 -26.56 -26.66
C LEU A 20 5.28 -27.75 -27.59
N GLN A 21 5.47 -27.57 -28.90
CA GLN A 21 5.37 -28.65 -29.88
C GLN A 21 6.50 -29.67 -29.69
N ASN A 22 7.75 -29.22 -29.57
CA ASN A 22 8.90 -30.09 -29.31
C ASN A 22 8.74 -30.86 -27.99
N LEU A 23 8.19 -30.21 -26.96
CA LEU A 23 7.91 -30.85 -25.68
C LEU A 23 6.80 -31.90 -25.80
N ALA A 24 5.80 -31.67 -26.66
CA ALA A 24 4.74 -32.62 -26.94
C ALA A 24 5.28 -33.87 -27.65
N GLU A 25 6.16 -33.71 -28.64
CA GLU A 25 6.83 -34.81 -29.34
C GLU A 25 7.63 -35.71 -28.37
N LEU A 26 8.26 -35.11 -27.36
CA LEU A 26 9.06 -35.83 -26.38
C LEU A 26 8.24 -36.57 -25.31
N LEU A 27 7.05 -36.05 -24.97
CA LEU A 27 6.27 -36.52 -23.80
C LEU A 27 5.00 -37.28 -24.14
N LEU A 28 4.46 -37.11 -25.34
CA LEU A 28 3.28 -37.82 -25.82
C LEU A 28 3.71 -39.10 -26.55
N THR A 29 2.82 -40.09 -26.64
CA THR A 29 3.10 -41.26 -27.48
C THR A 29 2.90 -40.91 -28.95
N GLN A 30 3.58 -41.65 -29.84
CA GLN A 30 3.45 -41.47 -31.29
C GLN A 30 1.98 -41.50 -31.75
N ARG A 31 1.19 -42.48 -31.29
CA ARG A 31 -0.26 -42.56 -31.57
C ARG A 31 -1.03 -41.33 -31.08
N MET A 32 -0.70 -40.81 -29.90
CA MET A 32 -1.32 -39.57 -29.40
C MET A 32 -0.96 -38.40 -30.32
N PHE A 33 0.32 -38.24 -30.63
CA PHE A 33 0.85 -37.19 -31.49
C PHE A 33 0.24 -37.21 -32.91
N GLU A 34 0.15 -38.39 -33.55
CA GLU A 34 -0.46 -38.61 -34.87
C GLU A 34 -1.98 -38.36 -34.88
N THR A 35 -2.66 -38.66 -33.77
CA THR A 35 -4.09 -38.32 -33.60
C THR A 35 -4.29 -36.80 -33.49
N PHE A 36 -3.26 -36.06 -33.07
CA PHE A 36 -3.29 -34.60 -32.94
C PHE A 36 -2.89 -33.86 -34.22
N SER A 37 -2.00 -34.42 -35.05
CA SER A 37 -1.57 -33.80 -36.32
C SER A 37 -2.58 -33.96 -37.46
N SER A 38 -3.49 -34.94 -37.37
CA SER A 38 -4.43 -35.32 -38.44
C SER A 38 -5.81 -34.63 -38.39
N LYS A 39 -6.15 -33.89 -37.33
CA LYS A 39 -7.44 -33.18 -37.18
C LYS A 39 -7.21 -31.67 -37.14
N SER A 40 -7.79 -30.91 -38.07
CA SER A 40 -7.63 -29.46 -38.28
C SER A 40 -8.13 -28.53 -37.15
N LYS A 41 -8.21 -28.99 -35.91
CA LYS A 41 -8.58 -28.17 -34.75
C LYS A 41 -7.31 -27.58 -34.14
N MET A 42 -7.34 -26.30 -33.74
CA MET A 42 -6.27 -25.68 -32.94
C MET A 42 -5.90 -26.60 -31.77
N VAL A 43 -4.69 -27.16 -31.83
CA VAL A 43 -4.23 -28.19 -30.89
C VAL A 43 -3.84 -27.53 -29.57
N ASP A 44 -4.50 -27.92 -28.48
CA ASP A 44 -4.08 -27.56 -27.12
C ASP A 44 -3.07 -28.58 -26.57
N TYR A 45 -1.81 -28.43 -27.00
CA TYR A 45 -0.70 -29.25 -26.51
C TYR A 45 -0.54 -29.18 -24.99
N ARG A 46 -0.95 -28.07 -24.33
CA ARG A 46 -0.80 -27.92 -22.87
C ARG A 46 -1.71 -28.89 -22.13
N ALA A 47 -2.98 -28.92 -22.52
CA ALA A 47 -3.96 -29.84 -21.93
C ALA A 47 -3.56 -31.32 -22.14
N ALA A 48 -3.05 -31.68 -23.32
CA ALA A 48 -2.62 -33.04 -23.62
C ALA A 48 -1.41 -33.49 -22.78
N ILE A 49 -0.38 -32.62 -22.67
CA ILE A 49 0.80 -32.88 -21.85
C ILE A 49 0.41 -33.01 -20.36
N MET A 50 -0.44 -32.12 -19.84
CA MET A 50 -0.88 -32.16 -18.44
C MET A 50 -1.71 -33.41 -18.13
N LYS A 51 -2.64 -33.81 -19.02
CA LYS A 51 -3.41 -35.04 -18.87
C LYS A 51 -2.49 -36.27 -18.81
N ARG A 52 -1.48 -36.33 -19.68
CA ARG A 52 -0.51 -37.43 -19.71
C ARG A 52 0.35 -37.45 -18.45
N ALA A 53 0.83 -36.29 -18.00
CA ALA A 53 1.61 -36.16 -16.76
C ALA A 53 0.79 -36.53 -15.51
N GLY A 54 -0.53 -36.26 -15.50
CA GLY A 54 -1.42 -36.70 -14.43
C GLY A 54 -1.49 -38.23 -14.28
N ASN A 55 -1.45 -38.93 -15.42
CA ASN A 55 -1.59 -40.39 -15.47
C ASN A 55 -0.25 -41.16 -15.47
N ASN A 56 0.89 -40.47 -15.59
CA ASN A 56 2.20 -41.11 -15.69
C ASN A 56 3.28 -40.36 -14.91
N LYS A 57 3.79 -40.99 -13.84
CA LYS A 57 4.81 -40.42 -12.95
C LYS A 57 6.13 -40.10 -13.65
N LEU A 58 6.57 -40.94 -14.59
CA LEU A 58 7.81 -40.71 -15.35
C LEU A 58 7.68 -39.51 -16.27
N VAL A 59 6.56 -39.38 -16.98
CA VAL A 59 6.26 -38.21 -17.81
C VAL A 59 6.21 -36.94 -16.96
N ARG A 60 5.55 -37.00 -15.79
CA ARG A 60 5.50 -35.87 -14.85
C ARG A 60 6.90 -35.45 -14.37
N ALA A 61 7.77 -36.42 -14.07
CA ALA A 61 9.14 -36.13 -13.65
C ALA A 61 9.96 -35.49 -14.79
N LYS A 62 9.83 -35.99 -16.02
CA LYS A 62 10.47 -35.40 -17.21
C LYS A 62 9.98 -33.99 -17.48
N LEU A 63 8.66 -33.78 -17.44
CA LEU A 63 8.03 -32.47 -17.58
C LEU A 63 8.56 -31.50 -16.51
N LYS A 64 8.54 -31.88 -15.23
CA LYS A 64 9.07 -31.06 -14.14
C LYS A 64 10.53 -30.65 -14.37
N ARG A 65 11.39 -31.61 -14.73
CA ARG A 65 12.80 -31.35 -15.01
C ARG A 65 12.96 -30.36 -16.15
N TYR A 66 12.22 -30.56 -17.25
CA TYR A 66 12.26 -29.65 -18.39
C TYR A 66 11.82 -28.24 -18.00
N LEU A 67 10.63 -28.09 -17.40
CA LEU A 67 10.07 -26.80 -17.03
C LEU A 67 10.99 -26.03 -16.09
N TYR A 68 11.59 -26.71 -15.11
CA TYR A 68 12.44 -26.05 -14.13
C TYR A 68 13.76 -25.56 -14.73
N SER A 69 14.28 -26.25 -15.75
CA SER A 69 15.53 -25.87 -16.41
C SER A 69 15.36 -24.84 -17.53
N HIS A 70 14.13 -24.64 -18.06
CA HIS A 70 13.91 -23.80 -19.25
C HIS A 70 13.05 -22.57 -18.98
N VAL A 71 12.11 -22.65 -18.03
CA VAL A 71 11.29 -21.48 -17.68
C VAL A 71 12.09 -20.59 -16.76
N THR A 72 12.28 -19.34 -17.17
CA THR A 72 12.99 -18.34 -16.39
C THR A 72 12.05 -17.38 -15.69
N THR A 73 12.61 -16.65 -14.72
CA THR A 73 11.92 -15.64 -13.94
C THR A 73 12.85 -14.46 -13.67
N THR A 74 12.28 -13.28 -13.41
CA THR A 74 13.07 -12.06 -13.20
C THR A 74 13.79 -12.09 -11.85
N ALA A 75 14.77 -11.19 -11.67
CA ALA A 75 15.40 -10.97 -10.37
C ALA A 75 14.38 -10.61 -9.26
N THR A 76 13.30 -9.90 -9.58
CA THR A 76 12.25 -9.54 -8.62
C THR A 76 11.49 -10.75 -8.14
N ASP A 77 11.00 -11.57 -9.07
CA ASP A 77 10.27 -12.77 -8.73
C ASP A 77 11.15 -13.80 -8.02
N THR A 78 12.41 -13.92 -8.43
CA THR A 78 13.40 -14.80 -7.78
C THR A 78 13.59 -14.43 -6.31
N ARG A 79 13.71 -13.12 -6.02
CA ARG A 79 13.82 -12.61 -4.64
C ARG A 79 12.61 -12.97 -3.81
N ASN A 80 11.40 -12.81 -4.38
CA ASN A 80 10.16 -13.14 -3.72
C ASN A 80 10.06 -14.65 -3.41
N LEU A 81 10.44 -15.50 -4.36
CA LEU A 81 10.48 -16.96 -4.19
C LEU A 81 11.46 -17.39 -3.08
N LEU A 82 12.64 -16.76 -3.02
CA LEU A 82 13.65 -17.02 -1.98
C LEU A 82 13.31 -16.37 -0.64
N GLY A 83 12.31 -15.47 -0.59
CA GLY A 83 11.90 -14.75 0.62
C GLY A 83 12.99 -13.81 1.13
N VAL A 84 13.65 -13.08 0.23
CA VAL A 84 14.78 -12.19 0.54
C VAL A 84 14.62 -10.81 -0.09
N ASN A 85 15.20 -9.79 0.54
CA ASN A 85 15.23 -8.44 -0.03
C ASN A 85 16.37 -8.26 -1.05
N VAL A 86 16.40 -7.11 -1.72
CA VAL A 86 17.41 -6.77 -2.75
C VAL A 86 18.86 -6.86 -2.24
N ARG A 87 19.12 -6.42 -1.01
CA ARG A 87 20.48 -6.37 -0.47
C ARG A 87 21.01 -7.77 -0.22
N PHE A 88 20.19 -8.63 0.40
CA PHE A 88 20.56 -10.02 0.63
C PHE A 88 20.65 -10.81 -0.68
N PHE A 89 19.79 -10.51 -1.65
CA PHE A 89 19.88 -11.10 -2.98
C PHE A 89 21.20 -10.79 -3.68
N ASN A 90 21.63 -9.52 -3.67
CA ASN A 90 22.93 -9.14 -4.20
C ASN A 90 24.08 -9.85 -3.46
N LYS A 91 23.98 -10.03 -2.13
CA LYS A 91 24.96 -10.79 -1.35
C LYS A 91 25.07 -12.23 -1.86
N ILE A 92 23.96 -12.96 -2.01
CA ILE A 92 24.00 -14.36 -2.46
C ILE A 92 24.46 -14.49 -3.92
N GLN A 93 24.20 -13.48 -4.77
CA GLN A 93 24.77 -13.42 -6.12
C GLN A 93 26.28 -13.22 -6.10
N ASN A 94 26.79 -12.31 -5.26
CA ASN A 94 28.22 -12.07 -5.11
C ASN A 94 28.97 -13.28 -4.52
N LEU A 95 28.29 -14.07 -3.69
CA LEU A 95 28.79 -15.36 -3.20
C LEU A 95 28.73 -16.48 -4.25
N GLY A 96 28.20 -16.21 -5.45
CA GLY A 96 28.07 -17.21 -6.52
C GLY A 96 27.02 -18.30 -6.24
N LEU A 97 26.12 -18.09 -5.26
CA LEU A 97 25.11 -19.08 -4.90
C LEU A 97 23.96 -19.16 -5.92
N ILE A 98 23.77 -18.08 -6.68
CA ILE A 98 22.83 -18.01 -7.79
C ILE A 98 23.36 -17.06 -8.86
N CYS A 99 23.35 -17.52 -10.12
CA CYS A 99 23.79 -16.75 -11.27
C CYS A 99 22.63 -16.56 -12.25
N ALA A 100 22.61 -15.42 -12.95
CA ALA A 100 21.65 -15.21 -14.00
C ALA A 100 21.97 -16.18 -15.16
N THR A 101 20.94 -16.85 -15.67
CA THR A 101 21.05 -17.72 -16.84
C THR A 101 21.34 -16.89 -18.08
N TYR A 102 20.70 -15.72 -18.18
CA TYR A 102 21.01 -14.70 -19.18
C TYR A 102 20.52 -13.32 -18.69
N ALA A 103 20.93 -12.28 -19.40
CA ALA A 103 20.49 -10.91 -19.16
C ALA A 103 20.11 -10.25 -20.50
N GLU A 104 19.07 -9.42 -20.49
CA GLU A 104 18.63 -8.65 -21.66
C GLU A 104 18.64 -7.16 -21.34
N LYS A 105 18.85 -6.33 -22.36
CA LYS A 105 18.74 -4.87 -22.20
C LYS A 105 17.33 -4.50 -21.77
N ASN A 106 17.20 -3.66 -20.76
CA ASN A 106 15.91 -3.18 -20.29
C ASN A 106 15.22 -2.35 -21.40
N PRO A 107 14.05 -2.76 -21.93
CA PRO A 107 13.37 -2.02 -22.99
C PRO A 107 12.77 -0.69 -22.51
N PHE A 108 12.63 -0.48 -21.19
CA PHE A 108 11.98 0.69 -20.60
C PHE A 108 12.93 1.57 -19.77
N GLY A 109 14.24 1.37 -19.84
CA GLY A 109 15.19 2.16 -19.04
C GLY A 109 16.64 1.77 -19.23
N SER A 110 17.50 2.26 -18.32
CA SER A 110 18.91 1.88 -18.27
C SER A 110 19.11 0.53 -17.57
N GLY A 111 20.16 -0.19 -17.97
CA GLY A 111 20.58 -1.45 -17.34
C GLY A 111 20.02 -2.71 -18.00
N GLU A 112 20.19 -3.83 -17.29
CA GLU A 112 19.86 -5.17 -17.76
C GLU A 112 18.81 -5.84 -16.86
N VAL A 113 17.89 -6.57 -17.47
CA VAL A 113 16.98 -7.50 -16.81
C VAL A 113 17.63 -8.86 -16.74
N LYS A 114 17.89 -9.34 -15.53
CA LYS A 114 18.50 -10.66 -15.27
C LYS A 114 17.43 -11.72 -15.08
N TYR A 115 17.63 -12.86 -15.72
CA TYR A 115 16.71 -14.00 -15.71
C TYR A 115 17.35 -15.23 -15.08
N PHE A 116 16.57 -15.99 -14.32
CA PHE A 116 17.01 -17.15 -13.55
C PHE A 116 16.08 -18.34 -13.80
N THR A 117 16.63 -19.54 -13.96
CA THR A 117 15.80 -20.75 -14.06
C THR A 117 15.31 -21.19 -12.68
N TYR A 118 14.16 -21.86 -12.62
CA TYR A 118 13.69 -22.47 -11.37
C TYR A 118 14.65 -23.54 -10.84
N ALA A 119 15.39 -24.22 -11.72
CA ALA A 119 16.42 -25.18 -11.32
C ALA A 119 17.54 -24.52 -10.51
N ASP A 120 18.02 -23.35 -10.94
CA ASP A 120 19.06 -22.60 -10.22
C ASP A 120 18.54 -22.04 -8.91
N ILE A 121 17.27 -21.61 -8.86
CA ILE A 121 16.60 -21.18 -7.63
C ILE A 121 16.53 -22.32 -6.61
N VAL A 122 16.14 -23.53 -7.05
CA VAL A 122 16.08 -24.71 -6.18
C VAL A 122 17.47 -25.08 -5.66
N LYS A 123 18.48 -25.11 -6.54
CA LYS A 123 19.88 -25.38 -6.14
C LYS A 123 20.37 -24.38 -5.10
N CYS A 124 20.11 -23.09 -5.32
CA CYS A 124 20.44 -22.03 -4.36
C CYS A 124 19.74 -22.26 -3.02
N TYR A 125 18.43 -22.53 -3.03
CA TYR A 125 17.65 -22.77 -1.83
C TYR A 125 18.12 -24.00 -1.04
N GLU A 126 18.55 -25.05 -1.73
CA GLU A 126 19.05 -26.29 -1.11
C GLU A 126 20.49 -26.16 -0.59
N ASN A 127 21.25 -25.18 -1.08
CA ASN A 127 22.64 -24.94 -0.73
C ASN A 127 22.83 -24.65 0.77
N ALA A 128 23.81 -25.31 1.40
CA ALA A 128 24.09 -25.16 2.83
C ALA A 128 24.54 -23.75 3.22
N VAL A 129 25.35 -23.09 2.38
CA VAL A 129 25.82 -21.71 2.58
C VAL A 129 24.64 -20.74 2.53
N PHE A 130 23.73 -20.91 1.55
CA PHE A 130 22.51 -20.10 1.48
C PHE A 130 21.66 -20.27 2.74
N LYS A 131 21.43 -21.51 3.20
CA LYS A 131 20.65 -21.79 4.40
C LYS A 131 21.24 -21.12 5.65
N ALA A 132 22.56 -21.18 5.83
CA ALA A 132 23.25 -20.55 6.95
C ALA A 132 23.10 -19.01 6.90
N GLU A 133 23.36 -18.41 5.74
CA GLU A 133 23.25 -16.97 5.52
C GLU A 133 21.80 -16.47 5.69
N LYS A 134 20.83 -17.24 5.20
CA LYS A 134 19.40 -16.93 5.32
C LYS A 134 18.95 -16.95 6.77
N ALA A 135 19.42 -17.91 7.57
CA ALA A 135 19.09 -18.00 9.00
C ALA A 135 19.58 -16.75 9.76
N HIS A 136 20.81 -16.30 9.47
CA HIS A 136 21.35 -15.07 10.07
C HIS A 136 20.56 -13.82 9.65
N TYR A 137 20.22 -13.72 8.35
CA TYR A 137 19.37 -12.66 7.83
C TYR A 137 18.00 -12.62 8.51
N ASP A 138 17.32 -13.76 8.63
CA ASP A 138 15.98 -13.85 9.23
C ASP A 138 16.00 -13.48 10.71
N ALA A 139 17.01 -13.92 11.46
CA ALA A 139 17.18 -13.55 12.87
C ALA A 139 17.37 -12.03 13.04
N THR A 140 18.16 -11.41 12.17
CA THR A 140 18.38 -9.96 12.17
C THR A 140 17.11 -9.20 11.79
N HIS A 141 16.40 -9.69 10.76
CA HIS A 141 15.17 -9.08 10.30
C HIS A 141 14.08 -9.12 11.37
N ALA A 142 13.89 -10.26 12.04
CA ALA A 142 12.95 -10.40 13.15
C ALA A 142 13.26 -9.44 14.30
N LYS A 143 14.54 -9.31 14.70
CA LYS A 143 14.98 -8.34 15.71
C LYS A 143 14.65 -6.90 15.30
N ASN A 144 14.87 -6.55 14.04
CA ASN A 144 14.58 -5.21 13.52
C ASN A 144 13.07 -4.94 13.46
N GLN A 145 12.25 -5.92 13.07
CA GLN A 145 10.79 -5.81 13.13
C GLN A 145 10.30 -5.58 14.56
N GLN A 146 10.83 -6.34 15.53
CA GLN A 146 10.49 -6.15 16.94
C GLN A 146 10.89 -4.76 17.47
N ARG A 147 12.10 -4.28 17.12
CA ARG A 147 12.57 -2.94 17.47
C ARG A 147 11.70 -1.85 16.86
N ALA A 148 11.33 -1.99 15.58
CA ALA A 148 10.45 -1.05 14.90
C ALA A 148 9.06 -1.02 15.54
N LYS A 149 8.50 -2.19 15.89
CA LYS A 149 7.23 -2.29 16.63
C LYS A 149 7.31 -1.58 17.99
N LYS A 150 8.35 -1.86 18.77
CA LYS A 150 8.57 -1.20 20.07
C LYS A 150 8.75 0.31 19.94
N ALA A 151 9.48 0.77 18.93
CA ALA A 151 9.64 2.20 18.67
C ALA A 151 8.30 2.86 18.31
N ALA A 152 7.46 2.19 17.51
CA ALA A 152 6.11 2.66 17.20
C ALA A 152 5.22 2.70 18.46
N GLU A 153 5.26 1.66 19.30
CA GLU A 153 4.55 1.62 20.59
C GLU A 153 5.00 2.73 21.55
N THR A 154 6.32 2.97 21.66
CA THR A 154 6.85 4.07 22.48
C THR A 154 6.39 5.43 21.94
N LYS A 155 6.48 5.65 20.62
CA LYS A 155 5.97 6.88 20.01
C LYS A 155 4.47 7.05 20.26
N PHE A 156 3.71 5.95 20.22
CA PHE A 156 2.30 5.96 20.56
C PHE A 156 2.02 6.35 22.00
N ALA A 157 2.71 5.73 22.95
CA ALA A 157 2.58 6.07 24.36
C ALA A 157 2.95 7.54 24.64
N GLN A 158 4.02 8.03 24.01
CA GLN A 158 4.47 9.42 24.14
C GLN A 158 3.44 10.41 23.59
N THR A 159 2.94 10.17 22.37
CA THR A 159 1.92 11.05 21.77
C THR A 159 0.62 11.03 22.56
N LYS A 160 0.19 9.85 23.03
CA LYS A 160 -0.98 9.75 23.90
C LYS A 160 -0.80 10.54 25.20
N ALA A 161 0.34 10.42 25.86
CA ALA A 161 0.64 11.18 27.07
C ALA A 161 0.66 12.70 26.82
N ILE A 162 1.15 13.16 25.66
CA ILE A 162 1.06 14.57 25.27
C ILE A 162 -0.41 14.98 25.18
N ILE A 163 -1.23 14.23 24.44
CA ILE A 163 -2.66 14.53 24.26
C ILE A 163 -3.41 14.53 25.60
N ASP A 164 -3.16 13.55 26.46
CA ASP A 164 -3.77 13.44 27.79
C ASP A 164 -3.40 14.63 28.68
N ASN A 165 -2.20 15.21 28.51
CA ASN A 165 -1.73 16.37 29.28
C ASN A 165 -1.97 17.73 28.59
N LEU A 166 -2.49 17.77 27.36
CA LEU A 166 -2.82 19.03 26.70
C LEU A 166 -3.82 19.85 27.52
N ASP A 167 -3.44 21.09 27.83
CA ASP A 167 -4.31 22.08 28.44
C ASP A 167 -5.20 22.72 27.37
N ILE A 168 -6.45 22.26 27.30
CA ILE A 168 -7.46 22.78 26.39
C ILE A 168 -8.28 23.84 27.13
N ARG A 169 -8.19 25.07 26.67
CA ARG A 169 -8.92 26.22 27.23
C ARG A 169 -10.07 26.59 26.32
N VAL A 170 -11.21 26.89 26.94
CA VAL A 170 -12.42 27.32 26.23
C VAL A 170 -12.91 28.62 26.84
N GLN A 171 -12.86 29.71 26.07
CA GLN A 171 -13.35 31.01 26.48
C GLN A 171 -14.88 31.06 26.41
N LYS A 172 -15.51 31.46 27.51
CA LYS A 172 -16.95 31.65 27.58
C LYS A 172 -17.34 33.05 27.08
N VAL A 173 -18.29 33.08 26.15
CA VAL A 173 -18.92 34.29 25.62
C VAL A 173 -20.41 34.25 25.95
N LYS A 174 -21.03 35.42 26.18
CA LYS A 174 -22.48 35.51 26.39
C LYS A 174 -23.22 34.99 25.14
N SER A 175 -24.23 34.14 25.33
CA SER A 175 -24.97 33.50 24.24
C SER A 175 -25.50 34.49 23.19
N ALA A 176 -25.99 35.65 23.63
CA ALA A 176 -26.49 36.71 22.74
C ALA A 176 -25.42 37.28 21.79
N LYS A 177 -24.13 37.22 22.15
CA LYS A 177 -23.02 37.69 21.31
C LYS A 177 -22.39 36.58 20.47
N LEU A 178 -22.52 35.33 20.89
CA LEU A 178 -21.86 34.19 20.26
C LEU A 178 -22.22 34.05 18.78
N PHE A 179 -23.53 34.09 18.48
CA PHE A 179 -24.03 33.95 17.11
C PHE A 179 -23.52 35.08 16.21
N LYS A 180 -23.65 36.34 16.67
CA LYS A 180 -23.17 37.50 15.93
C LYS A 180 -21.67 37.42 15.65
N ASN A 181 -20.87 37.12 16.68
CA ASN A 181 -19.43 37.01 16.52
C ASN A 181 -19.02 35.90 15.55
N ALA A 182 -19.77 34.78 15.52
CA ALA A 182 -19.51 33.71 14.58
C ALA A 182 -19.78 34.13 13.12
N LEU A 183 -20.86 34.85 12.87
CA LEU A 183 -21.16 35.41 11.55
C LEU A 183 -20.12 36.45 11.13
N ASP A 184 -19.75 37.36 12.03
CA ASP A 184 -18.72 38.38 11.78
C ASP A 184 -17.36 37.73 11.46
N SER A 185 -16.99 36.67 12.20
CA SER A 185 -15.77 35.90 11.94
C SER A 185 -15.81 35.17 10.61
N LYS A 186 -16.97 34.61 10.23
CA LYS A 186 -17.15 33.93 8.94
C LYS A 186 -17.05 34.91 7.77
N LEU A 187 -17.68 36.07 7.91
CA LEU A 187 -17.60 37.15 6.93
C LEU A 187 -16.15 37.59 6.71
N LYS A 188 -15.41 37.84 7.80
CA LYS A 188 -13.99 38.19 7.74
C LYS A 188 -13.16 37.14 6.99
N PHE A 189 -13.36 35.86 7.30
CA PHE A 189 -12.67 34.77 6.61
C PHE A 189 -12.99 34.70 5.10
N GLU A 190 -14.26 34.85 4.71
CA GLU A 190 -14.65 34.87 3.30
C GLU A 190 -14.07 36.10 2.57
N THR A 191 -13.99 37.25 3.24
CA THR A 191 -13.32 38.45 2.72
C THR A 191 -11.83 38.23 2.48
N GLU A 192 -11.13 37.63 3.45
CA GLU A 192 -9.71 37.29 3.28
C GLU A 192 -9.51 36.31 2.11
N LYS A 193 -10.31 35.25 2.02
CA LYS A 193 -10.23 34.25 0.94
C LYS A 193 -10.59 34.82 -0.43
N TYR A 194 -11.53 35.75 -0.49
CA TYR A 194 -11.89 36.46 -1.71
C TYR A 194 -10.67 37.21 -2.27
N TYR A 195 -9.99 38.00 -1.44
CA TYR A 195 -8.80 38.74 -1.87
C TYR A 195 -7.61 37.84 -2.23
N GLU A 196 -7.42 36.72 -1.54
CA GLU A 196 -6.39 35.73 -1.90
C GLU A 196 -6.61 35.11 -3.29
N ARG A 197 -7.87 34.88 -3.69
CA ARG A 197 -8.24 34.17 -4.93
C ARG A 197 -8.66 35.08 -6.08
N MET A 198 -8.73 36.38 -5.85
CA MET A 198 -9.18 37.39 -6.81
C MET A 198 -8.44 37.35 -8.17
N PRO A 199 -7.14 37.00 -8.26
CA PRO A 199 -6.46 36.85 -9.55
C PRO A 199 -6.97 35.68 -10.41
N GLU A 200 -7.66 34.70 -9.82
CA GLU A 200 -8.00 33.43 -10.48
C GLU A 200 -9.51 33.24 -10.72
N ARG A 201 -10.38 34.02 -10.05
CA ARG A 201 -11.85 33.88 -10.13
C ARG A 201 -12.54 35.24 -10.10
N MET A 202 -12.85 35.78 -11.29
CA MET A 202 -13.56 37.05 -11.46
C MET A 202 -15.08 36.97 -11.25
N ASP A 203 -15.64 35.77 -11.10
CA ASP A 203 -17.07 35.49 -10.99
C ASP A 203 -17.55 35.30 -9.53
N TRP A 204 -16.66 35.43 -8.55
CA TRP A 204 -17.02 35.29 -7.15
C TRP A 204 -17.55 36.61 -6.59
N GLU A 205 -18.73 36.60 -5.96
CA GLU A 205 -19.23 37.73 -5.19
C GLU A 205 -18.93 37.55 -3.70
N LEU A 206 -18.49 38.64 -3.05
CA LEU A 206 -18.24 38.62 -1.61
C LEU A 206 -19.59 38.58 -0.86
N PRO A 207 -19.83 37.58 0.01
CA PRO A 207 -21.08 37.50 0.76
C PRO A 207 -21.23 38.69 1.72
N THR A 208 -22.45 39.17 1.91
CA THR A 208 -22.79 40.17 2.92
C THR A 208 -23.19 39.51 4.25
N LEU A 209 -23.23 40.29 5.33
CA LEU A 209 -23.74 39.80 6.61
C LEU A 209 -25.20 39.32 6.52
N GLN A 210 -26.02 39.99 5.70
CA GLN A 210 -27.42 39.61 5.50
C GLN A 210 -27.52 38.24 4.80
N ASP A 211 -26.62 37.95 3.85
CA ASP A 211 -26.56 36.65 3.17
C ASP A 211 -26.24 35.52 4.17
N LEU A 212 -25.32 35.77 5.10
CA LEU A 212 -25.00 34.81 6.16
C LEU A 212 -26.17 34.64 7.15
N GLN A 213 -26.86 35.73 7.52
CA GLN A 213 -28.04 35.66 8.40
C GLN A 213 -29.22 34.91 7.78
N ASN A 214 -29.35 34.94 6.45
CA ASN A 214 -30.40 34.26 5.70
C ASN A 214 -30.01 32.82 5.28
N ALA A 215 -28.77 32.39 5.53
CA ALA A 215 -28.29 31.07 5.18
C ALA A 215 -29.06 29.96 5.92
N PRO A 216 -29.07 28.72 5.42
CA PRO A 216 -29.67 27.60 6.12
C PRO A 216 -29.16 27.46 7.56
N VAL A 217 -30.06 27.13 8.51
CA VAL A 217 -29.73 26.99 9.94
C VAL A 217 -28.56 26.02 10.17
N ALA A 218 -28.44 24.98 9.34
CA ALA A 218 -27.34 24.03 9.40
C ALA A 218 -25.97 24.69 9.14
N ASP A 219 -25.89 25.62 8.18
CA ASP A 219 -24.67 26.37 7.89
C ASP A 219 -24.33 27.36 9.01
N GLN A 220 -25.34 28.03 9.54
CA GLN A 220 -25.16 28.95 10.66
C GLN A 220 -24.62 28.23 11.91
N ASN A 221 -25.19 27.06 12.24
CA ASN A 221 -24.71 26.23 13.34
C ASN A 221 -23.26 25.78 13.12
N ARG A 222 -22.90 25.38 11.88
CA ARG A 222 -21.52 25.04 11.52
C ARG A 222 -20.57 26.21 11.71
N TRP A 223 -20.97 27.43 11.37
CA TRP A 223 -20.12 28.61 11.58
C TRP A 223 -19.96 28.95 13.06
N VAL A 224 -21.00 28.80 13.87
CA VAL A 224 -20.91 28.93 15.33
C VAL A 224 -19.94 27.91 15.91
N ASP A 225 -20.03 26.64 15.50
CA ASP A 225 -19.14 25.59 15.96
C ASP A 225 -17.68 25.86 15.54
N ASN A 226 -17.47 26.34 14.31
CA ASN A 226 -16.14 26.74 13.84
C ASN A 226 -15.59 27.94 14.61
N TYR A 227 -16.43 28.94 14.92
CA TYR A 227 -16.02 30.09 15.73
C TYR A 227 -15.61 29.67 17.13
N ILE A 228 -16.42 28.83 17.80
CA ILE A 228 -16.07 28.29 19.11
C ILE A 228 -14.71 27.59 19.03
N ARG A 229 -14.49 26.73 18.03
CA ARG A 229 -13.25 25.96 17.89
C ARG A 229 -12.03 26.87 17.63
N HIS A 230 -12.06 27.70 16.60
CA HIS A 230 -10.87 28.43 16.14
C HIS A 230 -10.63 29.74 16.88
N GLN A 231 -11.67 30.34 17.47
CA GLN A 231 -11.55 31.68 18.07
C GLN A 231 -11.74 31.68 19.59
N LEU A 232 -12.43 30.67 20.14
CA LEU A 232 -12.68 30.58 21.59
C LEU A 232 -11.93 29.43 22.25
N THR A 233 -11.12 28.69 21.51
CA THR A 233 -10.20 27.72 22.10
C THR A 233 -8.80 27.94 21.61
N ASN A 234 -7.82 27.40 22.33
CA ASN A 234 -6.43 27.35 21.88
C ASN A 234 -6.18 26.23 20.85
N TYR A 235 -7.20 25.79 20.10
CA TYR A 235 -7.10 24.70 19.14
C TYR A 235 -6.01 24.95 18.09
N ASP A 236 -5.93 26.16 17.54
CA ASP A 236 -4.94 26.51 16.51
C ASP A 236 -3.52 26.71 17.10
N ASP A 237 -3.40 26.95 18.41
CA ASP A 237 -2.11 27.05 19.13
C ASP A 237 -1.57 25.67 19.57
N ILE A 238 -2.40 24.63 19.55
CA ILE A 238 -1.99 23.26 19.84
C ILE A 238 -1.27 22.74 18.60
N ASP A 239 0.01 23.08 18.49
CA ASP A 239 0.89 22.61 17.43
C ASP A 239 1.11 21.09 17.58
N ILE A 240 0.54 20.34 16.64
CA ILE A 240 0.73 18.88 16.49
C ILE A 240 1.52 18.60 15.20
N GLU A 241 1.87 19.64 14.44
CA GLU A 241 2.79 19.51 13.32
C GLU A 241 4.17 19.11 13.87
N GLY A 242 4.80 18.12 13.23
CA GLY A 242 6.03 17.45 13.71
C GLY A 242 5.81 16.06 14.33
N LEU A 243 4.61 15.69 14.76
CA LEU A 243 4.26 14.29 15.12
C LEU A 243 3.91 13.43 13.88
N VAL A 244 4.09 14.03 12.68
CA VAL A 244 3.62 13.62 11.35
C VAL A 244 4.17 12.28 10.88
N GLY A 245 3.48 11.23 11.31
CA GLY A 245 3.24 10.00 10.54
C GLY A 245 1.87 9.41 10.87
N VAL A 246 1.05 10.14 11.61
CA VAL A 246 -0.07 9.59 12.41
C VAL A 246 -1.27 10.53 12.42
N HIS A 247 -1.54 11.20 11.29
CA HIS A 247 -2.60 12.20 11.21
C HIS A 247 -4.01 11.60 11.49
N GLN A 248 -4.19 10.30 11.28
CA GLN A 248 -5.47 9.63 11.50
C GLN A 248 -5.65 9.01 12.90
N MET A 249 -4.62 8.42 13.51
CA MET A 249 -4.84 7.70 14.80
C MET A 249 -5.05 8.65 15.98
N TYR A 250 -4.41 9.82 16.02
CA TYR A 250 -4.49 10.72 17.18
C TYR A 250 -5.48 11.87 17.02
N ALA A 251 -5.89 12.17 15.78
CA ALA A 251 -6.88 13.20 15.53
C ALA A 251 -8.21 12.86 16.22
N ALA A 252 -8.59 11.58 16.30
CA ALA A 252 -9.82 11.17 16.97
C ALA A 252 -9.79 11.47 18.48
N ASP A 253 -8.72 11.08 19.18
CA ASP A 253 -8.57 11.26 20.64
C ASP A 253 -8.51 12.76 21.01
N LEU A 254 -7.73 13.55 20.26
CA LEU A 254 -7.69 15.00 20.46
C LEU A 254 -9.05 15.64 20.22
N ARG A 255 -9.73 15.29 19.12
CA ARG A 255 -11.08 15.80 18.80
C ARG A 255 -12.07 15.47 19.90
N ALA A 256 -12.02 14.25 20.43
CA ALA A 256 -12.88 13.83 21.54
C ALA A 256 -12.60 14.67 22.79
N LYS A 257 -11.33 14.86 23.16
CA LYS A 257 -10.93 15.68 24.32
C LYS A 257 -11.36 17.14 24.16
N MET A 258 -11.13 17.74 22.99
CA MET A 258 -11.53 19.10 22.64
C MET A 258 -13.05 19.26 22.71
N THR A 259 -13.80 18.35 22.09
CA THR A 259 -15.26 18.35 22.10
C THR A 259 -15.80 18.25 23.53
N ALA A 260 -15.24 17.38 24.36
CA ALA A 260 -15.65 17.24 25.75
C ALA A 260 -15.44 18.55 26.53
N LYS A 261 -14.31 19.23 26.32
CA LYS A 261 -14.00 20.53 26.95
C LYS A 261 -14.91 21.65 26.44
N ILE A 262 -15.16 21.73 25.14
CA ILE A 262 -16.09 22.70 24.56
C ILE A 262 -17.50 22.50 25.15
N ARG A 263 -17.98 21.26 25.23
CA ARG A 263 -19.32 20.94 25.76
C ARG A 263 -19.51 21.29 27.24
N GLN A 264 -18.43 21.35 28.03
CA GLN A 264 -18.50 21.86 29.40
C GLN A 264 -18.91 23.35 29.45
N VAL A 265 -18.56 24.13 28.43
CA VAL A 265 -18.89 25.56 28.33
C VAL A 265 -20.12 25.81 27.45
N TYR A 266 -20.26 25.05 26.36
CA TYR A 266 -21.30 25.16 25.35
C TYR A 266 -21.97 23.79 25.12
N PRO A 267 -22.96 23.40 25.95
CA PRO A 267 -23.57 22.06 25.90
C PRO A 267 -24.25 21.69 24.57
N PHE A 268 -24.62 22.70 23.77
CA PHE A 268 -25.25 22.50 22.46
C PHE A 268 -24.24 22.17 21.34
N TYR A 269 -22.93 22.29 21.59
CA TYR A 269 -21.87 22.06 20.59
C TYR A 269 -21.93 20.64 20.03
N ARG A 270 -22.07 20.52 18.69
CA ARG A 270 -22.21 19.23 18.00
C ARG A 270 -20.92 18.87 17.26
N MET A 271 -20.66 17.56 17.18
CA MET A 271 -19.42 17.01 16.60
C MET A 271 -19.56 16.78 15.08
N ASP A 272 -20.78 16.72 14.56
CA ASP A 272 -21.14 16.41 13.17
C ASP A 272 -21.01 17.61 12.23
N THR A 273 -20.68 18.81 12.72
CA THR A 273 -20.34 19.98 11.89
C THR A 273 -18.93 19.93 11.31
N TYR A 274 -18.20 18.84 11.54
CA TYR A 274 -17.00 18.49 10.78
C TYR A 274 -17.31 18.56 9.28
N VAL A 275 -16.52 19.34 8.54
CA VAL A 275 -16.36 19.08 7.11
C VAL A 275 -15.78 17.66 7.01
N GLN A 276 -16.62 16.67 6.70
CA GLN A 276 -16.17 15.33 6.30
C GLN A 276 -15.33 15.36 5.01
N ASN A 277 -15.25 16.51 4.33
CA ASN A 277 -14.67 16.65 2.99
C ASN A 277 -13.28 17.31 2.98
N TYR A 278 -12.31 16.73 3.70
CA TYR A 278 -10.90 16.84 3.30
C TYR A 278 -10.27 15.47 3.00
N LEU A 279 -11.10 14.44 2.77
CA LEU A 279 -10.64 13.13 2.31
C LEU A 279 -11.16 12.72 0.93
N GLU A 280 -12.00 13.50 0.26
CA GLU A 280 -12.37 13.21 -1.14
C GLU A 280 -12.54 14.50 -1.94
N ARG A 281 -11.46 14.89 -2.63
CA ARG A 281 -11.40 15.22 -4.06
C ARG A 281 -9.95 15.43 -4.49
#